data_AF-A0AAD5YKW4-F1
#
_entry.id   AF-A0AAD5YKW4-F1
#
_cell.length_a   1.000
_cell.length_b   1.000
_cell.length_c   1.000
_cell.angle_alpha   90.00
_cell.angle_beta   90.00
_cell.angle_gamma   90.00
#
_symmetry.space_group_name_H-M   'P 1'
#
loop_
_entity.id
_entity.type
_entity.pdbx_description
1 polymer ?
#
loop_
_entity_poly.entity_id
_entity_poly.type
_entity_poly.pdbx_seq_one_letter_code
_entity_poly.pdbx_strand_id
1 'polypeptide(L)'
;MLENHNSFGVKIPYILLTNGGGIGEEERCRKLSNLLGVQIKPTQYIQAHTVLKSVVNKYAAEPVLVLGGARDNVRKVAESYGFLKAYTPWDVHAWNPSEFERPRLGQGAFREAFQAVYKALTGATYPYIQYGKPSAATYEFAEQVLKDRVQEIYGEEVEKMPNVYMVGDNPESDIAGANAAGWSSVLVRTGVYDPATGPPKHRPSHEAEDVEAAVKWAIEREMSRRQR
;
A
#
# COMPACT_ATOMS: atom_id res chain seq x y z
N MET A 1 2.58 -22.97 1.45
CA MET A 1 3.86 -22.33 1.06
C MET A 1 4.35 -21.35 2.11
N LEU A 2 3.61 -20.30 2.49
CA LEU A 2 4.12 -19.32 3.47
C LEU A 2 3.99 -19.79 4.94
N GLU A 3 3.02 -20.64 5.24
CA GLU A 3 2.72 -21.16 6.58
C GLU A 3 3.34 -22.56 6.80
N ASN A 4 4.67 -22.66 6.93
CA ASN A 4 5.46 -23.89 7.21
C ASN A 4 5.50 -24.97 6.12
N HIS A 5 4.61 -24.94 5.13
CA HIS A 5 4.63 -25.87 3.99
C HIS A 5 5.55 -25.37 2.86
N ASN A 6 6.84 -25.15 3.16
CA ASN A 6 7.88 -24.79 2.19
C ASN A 6 9.17 -25.58 2.47
N SER A 7 10.13 -25.49 1.55
CA SER A 7 11.43 -26.17 1.62
C SER A 7 12.32 -25.72 2.79
N PHE A 8 12.02 -24.59 3.43
CA PHE A 8 12.69 -24.18 4.68
C PHE A 8 12.06 -24.81 5.93
N GLY A 9 10.84 -25.34 5.85
CA GLY A 9 10.09 -25.85 7.01
C GLY A 9 9.74 -24.77 8.04
N VAL A 10 9.75 -23.49 7.65
CA VAL A 10 9.47 -22.35 8.55
C VAL A 10 8.31 -21.51 8.05
N LYS A 11 7.74 -20.70 8.95
CA LYS A 11 6.76 -19.69 8.59
C LYS A 11 7.51 -18.50 7.98
N ILE A 12 7.18 -18.12 6.75
CA ILE A 12 7.80 -16.99 6.06
C ILE A 12 7.01 -15.72 6.42
N PRO A 13 7.63 -14.70 7.04
CA PRO A 13 6.97 -13.43 7.33
C PRO A 13 6.56 -12.71 6.04
N TYR A 14 5.32 -12.23 5.99
CA TYR A 14 4.82 -11.44 4.88
C TYR A 14 3.83 -10.38 5.36
N ILE A 15 3.76 -9.31 4.58
CA ILE A 15 2.79 -8.22 4.68
C ILE A 15 2.13 -8.01 3.33
N LEU A 16 0.96 -7.38 3.32
CA LEU A 16 0.24 -7.00 2.11
C LEU A 16 0.24 -5.47 2.01
N LEU A 17 0.85 -4.95 0.94
CA LEU A 17 0.99 -3.52 0.69
C LEU A 17 0.19 -3.10 -0.56
N THR A 18 -0.87 -2.31 -0.38
CA THR A 18 -1.75 -1.88 -1.47
C THR A 18 -1.92 -0.36 -1.51
N ASN A 19 -2.03 0.17 -2.73
CA ASN A 19 -2.46 1.56 -2.95
C ASN A 19 -4.00 1.70 -2.97
N GLY A 20 -4.73 0.58 -2.83
CA GLY A 20 -6.17 0.60 -2.62
C GLY A 20 -6.55 1.02 -1.20
N GLY A 21 -7.83 1.35 -1.00
CA GLY A 21 -8.31 1.92 0.25
C GLY A 21 -9.83 2.02 0.33
N GLY A 22 -10.30 2.67 1.40
CA GLY A 22 -11.70 3.13 1.53
C GLY A 22 -12.56 2.37 2.53
N ILE A 23 -12.02 1.33 3.15
CA ILE A 23 -12.54 0.67 4.36
C ILE A 23 -11.37 0.43 5.32
N GLY A 24 -11.66 0.22 6.59
CA GLY A 24 -10.64 -0.05 7.61
C GLY A 24 -9.93 -1.40 7.41
N GLU A 25 -8.71 -1.50 7.92
CA GLU A 25 -7.86 -2.68 7.75
C GLU A 25 -8.53 -3.95 8.29
N GLU A 26 -9.20 -3.86 9.44
CA GLU A 26 -9.93 -4.99 10.05
C GLU A 26 -10.97 -5.61 9.10
N GLU A 27 -11.79 -4.76 8.47
CA GLU A 27 -12.80 -5.23 7.54
C GLU A 27 -12.16 -5.84 6.29
N ARG A 28 -11.09 -5.23 5.80
CA ARG A 28 -10.39 -5.70 4.61
C ARG A 28 -9.68 -7.03 4.86
N CYS A 29 -9.00 -7.18 5.99
CA CYS A 29 -8.32 -8.39 6.42
C CYS A 29 -9.29 -9.55 6.61
N ARG A 30 -10.45 -9.31 7.23
CA ARG A 30 -11.51 -10.33 7.36
C ARG A 30 -12.01 -10.82 6.01
N LYS A 31 -12.26 -9.91 5.06
CA LYS A 31 -12.68 -10.27 3.69
C LYS A 31 -11.62 -11.09 2.97
N LEU A 32 -10.36 -10.67 3.04
CA LEU A 32 -9.25 -11.39 2.42
C LEU A 32 -9.01 -12.75 3.05
N SER A 33 -9.14 -12.85 4.38
CA SER A 33 -8.96 -14.12 5.09
C SER A 33 -9.99 -15.16 4.66
N ASN A 34 -11.25 -14.75 4.52
CA ASN A 34 -12.32 -15.62 4.04
C ASN A 34 -12.10 -16.06 2.58
N LEU A 35 -11.61 -15.15 1.74
CA LEU A 35 -11.39 -15.43 0.32
C LEU A 35 -10.20 -16.39 0.09
N LEU A 36 -9.14 -16.22 0.86
CA LEU A 36 -7.88 -16.95 0.67
C LEU A 36 -7.76 -18.18 1.57
N GLY A 37 -8.69 -18.38 2.51
CA GLY A 37 -8.66 -19.49 3.46
C GLY A 37 -7.50 -19.44 4.45
N VAL A 38 -6.86 -18.28 4.62
CA VAL A 38 -5.73 -18.06 5.55
C VAL A 38 -5.98 -16.83 6.40
N GLN A 39 -5.60 -16.86 7.68
CA GLN A 39 -5.80 -15.72 8.56
C GLN A 39 -4.82 -14.58 8.23
N ILE A 40 -5.35 -13.43 7.85
CA ILE A 40 -4.60 -12.18 7.63
C ILE A 40 -4.93 -11.23 8.79
N LYS A 41 -3.92 -10.82 9.55
CA LYS A 41 -4.09 -9.85 10.63
C LYS A 41 -4.02 -8.41 10.09
N PRO A 42 -4.72 -7.44 10.72
CA PRO A 42 -4.55 -6.01 10.41
C PRO A 42 -3.11 -5.53 10.51
N THR A 43 -2.32 -6.11 11.41
CA THR A 43 -0.88 -5.83 11.56
C THR A 43 -0.06 -6.27 10.34
N GLN A 44 -0.63 -7.07 9.43
CA GLN A 44 0.01 -7.51 8.19
C GLN A 44 -0.49 -6.74 6.97
N TYR A 45 -1.33 -5.71 7.13
CA TYR A 45 -2.04 -5.09 6.02
C TYR A 45 -1.84 -3.57 6.00
N ILE A 46 -1.30 -3.07 4.88
CA ILE A 46 -1.01 -1.65 4.67
C ILE A 46 -1.77 -1.19 3.43
N GLN A 47 -2.65 -0.22 3.63
CA GLN A 47 -3.39 0.51 2.59
C GLN A 47 -2.74 1.87 2.33
N ALA A 48 -3.14 2.54 1.24
CA ALA A 48 -2.62 3.87 0.91
C ALA A 48 -2.75 4.88 2.05
N HIS A 49 -3.81 4.77 2.85
CA HIS A 49 -4.10 5.65 3.97
C HIS A 49 -3.53 5.17 5.32
N THR A 50 -3.05 3.93 5.44
CA THR A 50 -2.57 3.38 6.72
C THR A 50 -1.38 4.16 7.27
N VAL A 51 -0.51 4.69 6.40
CA VAL A 51 0.63 5.53 6.79
C VAL A 51 0.19 6.82 7.49
N LEU A 52 -1.07 7.25 7.34
CA LEU A 52 -1.57 8.44 8.06
C LEU A 52 -1.57 8.26 9.58
N LYS A 53 -1.54 7.01 10.09
CA LYS A 53 -1.33 6.72 11.51
C LYS A 53 -0.03 7.31 12.04
N SER A 54 1.01 7.48 11.22
CA SER A 54 2.29 8.05 11.65
C SER A 54 2.25 9.58 11.81
N VAL A 55 1.31 10.25 11.15
CA VAL A 55 1.21 11.73 11.17
C VAL A 55 0.02 12.24 11.96
N VAL A 56 -0.86 11.36 12.46
CA VAL A 56 -2.07 11.75 13.18
C VAL A 56 -1.77 12.64 14.38
N ASN A 57 -0.67 12.39 15.11
CA ASN A 57 -0.25 13.19 16.26
C ASN A 57 -0.05 14.68 15.92
N LYS A 58 0.24 15.01 14.65
CA LYS A 58 0.42 16.39 14.19
C LYS A 58 -0.89 17.11 13.92
N TYR A 59 -1.95 16.38 13.58
CA TYR A 59 -3.20 16.95 13.05
C TYR A 59 -4.45 16.48 13.79
N ALA A 60 -4.31 15.74 14.89
CA ALA A 60 -5.43 15.09 15.59
C ALA A 60 -6.57 16.08 15.92
N ALA A 61 -6.23 17.27 16.43
CA ALA A 61 -7.21 18.29 16.82
C ALA A 61 -7.60 19.27 15.69
N GLU A 62 -6.95 19.18 14.53
CA GLU A 62 -7.18 20.06 13.38
C GLU A 62 -8.37 19.56 12.56
N PRO A 63 -9.19 20.46 11.98
CA PRO A 63 -10.17 20.08 10.97
C PRO A 63 -9.47 19.46 9.75
N VAL A 64 -9.80 18.20 9.42
CA VAL A 64 -9.28 17.52 8.24
C VAL A 64 -10.40 17.14 7.29
N LEU A 65 -10.28 17.55 6.03
CA LEU A 65 -11.19 17.13 4.96
C LEU A 65 -10.67 15.82 4.35
N VAL A 66 -11.45 14.75 4.52
CA VAL A 66 -11.14 13.40 4.04
C VAL A 66 -11.90 13.14 2.75
N LEU A 67 -11.14 12.90 1.69
CA LEU A 67 -11.68 12.71 0.33
C LEU A 67 -11.64 11.23 -0.07
N GLY A 68 -12.66 10.80 -0.81
CA GLY A 68 -12.73 9.46 -1.41
C GLY A 68 -13.62 8.46 -0.66
N GLY A 69 -13.49 7.18 -1.01
CA GLY A 69 -14.27 6.08 -0.45
C GLY A 69 -15.78 6.17 -0.68
N ALA A 70 -16.49 5.15 -0.18
CA ALA A 70 -17.95 5.07 -0.28
C ALA A 70 -18.60 5.59 0.99
N ARG A 71 -19.52 6.56 0.85
CA ARG A 71 -20.29 7.14 1.96
C ARG A 71 -19.35 7.64 3.05
N ASP A 72 -19.65 7.31 4.31
CA ASP A 72 -18.96 7.79 5.50
C ASP A 72 -17.77 6.90 5.92
N ASN A 73 -17.44 5.86 5.15
CA ASN A 73 -16.41 4.89 5.53
C ASN A 73 -15.05 5.54 5.75
N VAL A 74 -14.68 6.53 4.92
CA VAL A 74 -13.38 7.19 5.04
C VAL A 74 -13.28 8.11 6.25
N ARG A 75 -14.40 8.69 6.71
CA ARG A 75 -14.43 9.42 7.98
C ARG A 75 -14.11 8.48 9.13
N LYS A 76 -14.81 7.35 9.19
CA LYS A 76 -14.61 6.32 10.24
C LYS A 76 -13.18 5.80 10.25
N VAL A 77 -12.56 5.62 9.07
CA VAL A 77 -11.15 5.25 8.97
C VAL A 77 -10.27 6.35 9.58
N ALA A 78 -10.46 7.61 9.21
CA ALA A 78 -9.69 8.72 9.78
C ALA A 78 -9.88 8.84 11.31
N GLU A 79 -11.12 8.76 11.80
CA GLU A 79 -11.43 8.77 13.23
C GLU A 79 -10.75 7.60 13.96
N SER A 80 -10.76 6.40 13.37
CA SER A 80 -10.08 5.22 13.94
C SER A 80 -8.56 5.38 14.02
N TYR A 81 -7.97 6.28 13.22
CA TYR A 81 -6.55 6.60 13.32
C TYR A 81 -6.25 7.66 14.38
N GLY A 82 -7.27 8.40 14.85
CA GLY A 82 -7.15 9.45 15.87
C GLY A 82 -7.39 10.88 15.36
N PHE A 83 -7.87 11.07 14.13
CA PHE A 83 -8.31 12.39 13.68
C PHE A 83 -9.65 12.75 14.33
N LEU A 84 -9.64 13.74 15.22
CA LEU A 84 -10.80 14.09 16.06
C LEU A 84 -11.85 14.92 15.32
N LYS A 85 -11.46 15.59 14.23
CA LYS A 85 -12.32 16.47 13.44
C LYS A 85 -12.26 16.12 11.95
N ALA A 86 -12.70 14.91 11.61
CA ALA A 86 -12.75 14.44 10.23
C ALA A 86 -14.06 14.85 9.54
N TYR A 87 -13.93 15.56 8.42
CA TYR A 87 -15.04 15.98 7.56
C TYR A 87 -14.93 15.31 6.20
N THR A 88 -16.04 15.21 5.49
CA THR A 88 -16.13 14.65 4.13
C THR A 88 -16.76 15.68 3.19
N PRO A 89 -16.65 15.50 1.85
CA PRO A 89 -17.36 16.34 0.90
C PRO A 89 -18.88 16.41 1.14
N TRP A 90 -19.46 15.37 1.75
CA TRP A 90 -20.88 15.35 2.11
C TRP A 90 -21.22 16.35 3.22
N ASP A 91 -20.30 16.63 4.14
CA ASP A 91 -20.52 17.67 5.17
C ASP A 91 -20.47 19.06 4.53
N VAL A 92 -19.56 19.26 3.59
CA VAL A 92 -19.44 20.52 2.84
C VAL A 92 -20.70 20.73 1.98
N HIS A 93 -21.18 19.68 1.31
CA HIS A 93 -22.43 19.73 0.54
C HIS A 93 -23.65 19.99 1.44
N ALA A 94 -23.74 19.34 2.60
CA ALA A 94 -24.82 19.58 3.56
C ALA A 94 -24.80 21.02 4.11
N TRP A 95 -23.61 21.62 4.25
CA TRP A 95 -23.44 23.01 4.65
C TRP A 95 -23.80 24.01 3.55
N ASN A 96 -23.55 23.67 2.28
CA ASN A 96 -23.93 24.47 1.12
C ASN A 96 -24.52 23.61 -0.02
N PRO A 97 -25.85 23.41 -0.05
CA PRO A 97 -26.51 22.45 -0.96
C PRO A 97 -26.44 22.80 -2.45
N SER A 98 -25.98 24.00 -2.81
CA SER A 98 -25.99 24.49 -4.21
C SER A 98 -24.87 23.93 -5.09
N GLU A 99 -23.99 23.08 -4.57
CA GLU A 99 -22.83 22.59 -5.32
C GLU A 99 -22.74 21.05 -5.29
N PHE A 100 -22.44 20.46 -6.45
CA PHE A 100 -22.05 19.05 -6.71
C PHE A 100 -23.14 18.05 -7.18
N GLU A 101 -23.50 18.12 -8.46
CA GLU A 101 -24.06 17.00 -9.24
C GLU A 101 -23.01 16.47 -10.24
N ARG A 102 -22.02 15.63 -9.87
CA ARG A 102 -21.21 14.81 -10.83
C ARG A 102 -20.13 13.89 -10.20
N PRO A 103 -19.56 12.92 -10.96
CA PRO A 103 -18.96 11.68 -10.44
C PRO A 103 -17.52 11.83 -9.93
N ARG A 104 -17.11 10.83 -9.14
CA ARG A 104 -15.84 10.77 -8.40
C ARG A 104 -14.68 10.42 -9.34
N LEU A 105 -13.66 11.28 -9.37
CA LEU A 105 -12.35 10.94 -9.93
C LEU A 105 -11.56 10.05 -8.95
N GLY A 106 -10.78 9.11 -9.47
CA GLY A 106 -9.81 8.36 -8.65
C GLY A 106 -8.71 9.27 -8.10
N GLN A 107 -7.99 8.82 -7.06
CA GLN A 107 -7.02 9.65 -6.32
C GLN A 107 -5.98 10.35 -7.22
N GLY A 108 -5.46 9.64 -8.24
CA GLY A 108 -4.51 10.21 -9.20
C GLY A 108 -5.13 11.30 -10.09
N ALA A 109 -6.29 11.02 -10.69
CA ALA A 109 -6.98 11.99 -11.55
C ALA A 109 -7.48 13.22 -10.76
N PHE A 110 -7.90 13.03 -9.51
CA PHE A 110 -8.23 14.14 -8.61
C PHE A 110 -7.04 15.06 -8.37
N ARG A 111 -5.86 14.49 -8.04
CA ARG A 111 -4.65 15.27 -7.82
C ARG A 111 -4.25 16.07 -9.05
N GLU A 112 -4.21 15.43 -10.22
CA GLU A 112 -3.84 16.10 -11.47
C GLU A 112 -4.82 17.23 -11.80
N ALA A 113 -6.12 16.98 -11.68
CA ALA A 113 -7.15 18.01 -11.90
C ALA A 113 -6.98 19.18 -10.91
N PHE A 114 -6.80 18.90 -9.63
CA PHE A 114 -6.59 19.92 -8.60
C PHE A 114 -5.34 20.76 -8.86
N GLN A 115 -4.20 20.13 -9.17
CA GLN A 115 -2.95 20.81 -9.48
C GLN A 115 -3.08 21.67 -10.73
N ALA A 116 -3.74 21.17 -11.78
CA ALA A 116 -3.95 21.92 -13.02
C ALA A 116 -4.81 23.17 -12.78
N VAL A 117 -5.93 23.04 -12.06
CA VAL A 117 -6.80 24.17 -11.70
C VAL A 117 -6.05 25.17 -10.82
N TYR A 118 -5.37 24.71 -9.77
CA TYR A 118 -4.61 25.60 -8.89
C TYR A 118 -3.52 26.37 -9.64
N LYS A 119 -2.78 25.70 -10.54
CA LYS A 119 -1.75 26.33 -11.37
C LYS A 119 -2.33 27.33 -12.35
N ALA A 120 -3.46 27.04 -12.98
CA ALA A 120 -4.13 27.97 -13.87
C ALA A 120 -4.56 29.26 -13.14
N LEU A 121 -4.99 29.13 -11.88
CA LEU A 121 -5.46 30.26 -11.08
C LEU A 121 -4.33 31.07 -10.43
N THR A 122 -3.25 30.41 -9.98
CA THR A 122 -2.21 31.04 -9.13
C THR A 122 -0.85 31.17 -9.82
N GLY A 123 -0.65 30.50 -10.96
CA GLY A 123 0.65 30.39 -11.63
C GLY A 123 1.63 29.41 -10.97
N ALA A 124 1.30 28.83 -9.81
CA ALA A 124 2.18 27.95 -9.04
C ALA A 124 1.61 26.54 -8.88
N THR A 125 2.44 25.55 -8.55
CA THR A 125 1.99 24.21 -8.14
C THR A 125 1.70 24.20 -6.65
N TYR A 126 0.59 23.58 -6.23
CA TYR A 126 0.23 23.51 -4.83
C TYR A 126 1.17 22.53 -4.10
N PRO A 127 1.78 22.90 -2.96
CA PRO A 127 2.65 21.99 -2.22
C PRO A 127 1.83 20.85 -1.62
N TYR A 128 2.28 19.60 -1.80
CA TYR A 128 1.62 18.43 -1.23
C TYR A 128 2.63 17.35 -0.85
N ILE A 129 2.23 16.50 0.09
CA ILE A 129 2.96 15.28 0.44
C ILE A 129 2.20 14.11 -0.16
N GLN A 130 2.91 13.25 -0.88
CA GLN A 130 2.33 12.05 -1.46
C GLN A 130 2.70 10.82 -0.66
N TYR A 131 1.67 10.02 -0.35
CA TYR A 131 1.79 8.70 0.22
C TYR A 131 1.32 7.62 -0.77
N GLY A 132 1.59 6.36 -0.44
CA GLY A 132 1.38 5.21 -1.31
C GLY A 132 2.61 4.91 -2.17
N LYS A 133 2.70 3.69 -2.69
CA LYS A 133 3.76 3.27 -3.62
C LYS A 133 3.77 4.19 -4.85
N PRO A 134 4.93 4.65 -5.34
CA PRO A 134 6.29 4.24 -4.98
C PRO A 134 6.99 5.12 -3.92
N SER A 135 6.27 5.90 -3.09
CA SER A 135 6.90 6.85 -2.16
C SER A 135 7.76 6.17 -1.09
N ALA A 136 8.91 6.78 -0.77
CA ALA A 136 9.87 6.29 0.23
C ALA A 136 9.21 6.10 1.61
N ALA A 137 8.42 7.07 2.07
CA ALA A 137 7.70 7.01 3.34
C ALA A 137 6.78 5.77 3.46
N THR A 138 6.23 5.28 2.35
CA THR A 138 5.40 4.07 2.35
C THR A 138 6.24 2.81 2.54
N TYR A 139 7.42 2.74 1.92
CA TYR A 139 8.34 1.60 2.05
C TYR A 139 9.06 1.60 3.41
N GLU A 140 9.42 2.76 3.95
CA GLU A 140 9.95 2.90 5.32
C GLU A 140 8.92 2.40 6.35
N PHE A 141 7.65 2.80 6.19
CA PHE A 141 6.57 2.30 7.04
C PHE A 141 6.38 0.78 6.88
N ALA A 142 6.40 0.28 5.64
CA ALA A 142 6.29 -1.14 5.35
C ALA A 142 7.45 -1.96 5.94
N GLU A 143 8.67 -1.43 5.93
CA GLU A 143 9.84 -2.05 6.56
C GLU A 143 9.64 -2.19 8.06
N GLN A 144 9.14 -1.15 8.74
CA GLN A 144 8.86 -1.22 10.17
C GLN A 144 7.80 -2.28 10.49
N VAL A 145 6.70 -2.29 9.75
CA VAL A 145 5.64 -3.31 9.93
C VAL A 145 6.18 -4.72 9.68
N LEU A 146 7.09 -4.89 8.71
CA LEU A 146 7.72 -6.17 8.45
C LEU A 146 8.65 -6.59 9.61
N LYS A 147 9.45 -5.67 10.18
CA LYS A 147 10.29 -5.93 11.37
C LYS A 147 9.44 -6.41 12.54
N ASP A 148 8.36 -5.69 12.85
CA ASP A 148 7.43 -6.05 13.92
C ASP A 148 6.84 -7.45 13.67
N ARG A 149 6.55 -7.79 12.41
CA ARG A 149 6.03 -9.11 12.03
C ARG A 149 7.07 -10.22 12.17
N VAL A 150 8.33 -9.97 11.83
CA VAL A 150 9.42 -10.95 12.04
C VAL A 150 9.58 -11.21 13.54
N GLN A 151 9.60 -10.14 14.35
CA GLN A 151 9.68 -10.25 15.81
C GLN A 151 8.48 -11.00 16.40
N GLU A 152 7.26 -10.78 15.89
CA GLU A 152 6.06 -11.52 16.33
C GLU A 152 6.17 -13.03 16.03
N ILE A 153 6.76 -13.41 14.90
CA ILE A 153 6.84 -14.82 14.48
C ILE A 153 7.99 -15.57 15.18
N TYR A 154 9.15 -14.94 15.32
CA TYR A 154 10.36 -15.61 15.79
C TYR A 154 10.81 -15.20 17.20
N GLY A 155 10.27 -14.11 17.75
CA GLY A 155 10.63 -13.60 19.08
C GLY A 155 11.98 -12.87 19.13
N GLU A 156 12.62 -12.63 17.99
CA GLU A 156 13.94 -12.00 17.89
C GLU A 156 13.84 -10.58 17.33
N GLU A 157 14.62 -9.66 17.89
CA GLU A 157 14.79 -8.34 17.29
C GLU A 157 15.57 -8.46 15.98
N VAL A 158 15.09 -7.74 14.96
CA VAL A 158 15.71 -7.75 13.64
C VAL A 158 16.82 -6.70 13.59
N GLU A 159 18.06 -7.11 13.89
CA GLU A 159 19.24 -6.22 13.74
C GLU A 159 19.46 -5.82 12.27
N LYS A 160 19.27 -6.75 11.34
CA LYS A 160 19.40 -6.52 9.90
C LYS A 160 18.23 -7.18 9.17
N MET A 161 17.58 -6.41 8.31
CA MET A 161 16.48 -6.92 7.51
C MET A 161 16.94 -8.06 6.60
N PRO A 162 16.20 -9.19 6.55
CA PRO A 162 16.45 -10.23 5.56
C PRO A 162 16.15 -9.71 4.15
N ASN A 163 16.49 -10.49 3.13
CA ASN A 163 16.12 -10.18 1.75
C ASN A 163 14.60 -10.04 1.63
N VAL A 164 14.12 -8.84 1.29
CA VAL A 164 12.70 -8.56 1.08
C VAL A 164 12.36 -8.67 -0.41
N TYR A 165 11.25 -9.34 -0.71
CA TYR A 165 10.73 -9.55 -2.05
C TYR A 165 9.38 -8.85 -2.21
N MET A 166 9.34 -7.77 -3.00
CA MET A 166 8.09 -7.12 -3.39
C MET A 166 7.52 -7.84 -4.61
N VAL A 167 6.33 -8.41 -4.47
CA VAL A 167 5.59 -9.03 -5.57
C VAL A 167 4.45 -8.10 -5.98
N GLY A 168 4.43 -7.68 -7.24
CA GLY A 168 3.43 -6.72 -7.73
C GLY A 168 3.32 -6.70 -9.24
N ASP A 169 2.29 -6.05 -9.74
CA ASP A 169 1.87 -6.06 -11.15
C ASP A 169 2.08 -4.72 -11.85
N ASN A 170 2.45 -3.65 -11.12
CA ASN A 170 2.60 -2.31 -11.65
C ASN A 170 4.08 -1.86 -11.66
N PRO A 171 4.74 -1.70 -12.83
CA PRO A 171 6.13 -1.29 -12.92
C PRO A 171 6.41 0.08 -12.29
N GLU A 172 5.53 1.06 -12.49
CA GLU A 172 5.66 2.43 -11.99
C GLU A 172 5.34 2.57 -10.49
N SER A 173 4.78 1.54 -9.84
CA SER A 173 4.38 1.57 -8.43
C SER A 173 5.13 0.54 -7.60
N ASP A 174 4.95 -0.75 -7.89
CA ASP A 174 5.51 -1.85 -7.11
C ASP A 174 6.99 -1.99 -7.39
N ILE A 175 7.36 -2.06 -8.67
CA ILE A 175 8.74 -2.33 -9.09
C ILE A 175 9.61 -1.11 -8.84
N ALA A 176 9.14 0.07 -9.24
CA ALA A 176 9.82 1.34 -8.96
C ALA A 176 10.09 1.54 -7.46
N GLY A 177 9.07 1.33 -6.62
CA GLY A 177 9.17 1.51 -5.18
C GLY A 177 10.10 0.51 -4.51
N ALA A 178 9.99 -0.77 -4.86
CA ALA A 178 10.87 -1.81 -4.33
C ALA A 178 12.34 -1.59 -4.72
N ASN A 179 12.60 -1.23 -5.98
CA ASN A 179 13.95 -0.93 -6.44
C ASN A 179 14.55 0.27 -5.70
N ALA A 180 13.76 1.33 -5.47
CA ALA A 180 14.19 2.50 -4.71
C ALA A 180 14.48 2.17 -3.23
N ALA A 181 13.73 1.24 -2.64
CA ALA A 181 13.94 0.74 -1.28
C ALA A 181 15.07 -0.30 -1.16
N GLY A 182 15.72 -0.66 -2.28
CA GLY A 182 16.75 -1.71 -2.29
C GLY A 182 16.21 -3.14 -2.11
N TRP A 183 14.91 -3.34 -2.26
CA TRP A 183 14.26 -4.65 -2.18
C TRP A 183 14.33 -5.38 -3.52
N SER A 184 14.26 -6.71 -3.48
CA SER A 184 14.11 -7.52 -4.70
C SER A 184 12.68 -7.38 -5.22
N SER A 185 12.52 -7.03 -6.49
CA SER A 185 11.22 -6.80 -7.12
C SER A 185 10.84 -7.94 -8.07
N VAL A 186 9.64 -8.49 -7.93
CA VAL A 186 9.09 -9.54 -8.79
C VAL A 186 7.83 -9.04 -9.47
N LEU A 187 7.90 -8.86 -10.79
CA LEU A 187 6.79 -8.40 -11.61
C LEU A 187 5.92 -9.58 -12.06
N VAL A 188 4.65 -9.59 -11.67
CA VAL A 188 3.69 -10.61 -12.10
C VAL A 188 2.90 -10.14 -13.33
N ARG A 189 2.44 -11.08 -14.16
CA ARG A 189 1.73 -10.81 -15.42
C ARG A 189 0.20 -10.93 -15.31
N THR A 190 -0.33 -11.02 -14.10
CA THR A 190 -1.76 -11.22 -13.80
C THR A 190 -2.51 -9.91 -13.53
N GLY A 191 -1.91 -8.75 -13.79
CA GLY A 191 -2.47 -7.45 -13.42
C GLY A 191 -2.21 -6.33 -14.43
N VAL A 192 -1.84 -5.15 -13.94
CA VAL A 192 -1.72 -3.90 -14.71
C VAL A 192 -0.70 -3.99 -15.84
N TYR A 193 0.42 -4.67 -15.62
CA TYR A 193 1.45 -4.85 -16.64
C TYR A 193 1.00 -5.83 -17.72
N ASP A 194 0.99 -5.34 -18.97
CA ASP A 194 0.79 -6.16 -20.15
C ASP A 194 2.10 -6.24 -20.96
N PRO A 195 2.75 -7.41 -21.05
CA PRO A 195 3.97 -7.58 -21.83
C PRO A 195 3.80 -7.30 -23.33
N ALA A 196 2.57 -7.33 -23.87
CA ALA A 196 2.30 -6.94 -25.25
C ALA A 196 2.50 -5.44 -25.51
N THR A 197 2.49 -4.61 -24.46
CA THR A 197 2.67 -3.15 -24.56
C THR A 197 4.14 -2.71 -24.57
N GLY A 198 5.07 -3.64 -24.43
CA GLY A 198 6.52 -3.40 -24.41
C GLY A 198 7.17 -3.75 -23.07
N PRO A 199 8.49 -3.54 -22.95
CA PRO A 199 9.23 -3.84 -21.72
C PRO A 199 8.78 -2.94 -20.55
N PRO A 200 8.90 -3.40 -19.29
CA PRO A 200 8.50 -2.60 -18.15
C PRO A 200 9.44 -1.40 -18.00
N LYS A 201 8.87 -0.21 -17.71
CA LYS A 201 9.65 1.03 -17.54
C LYS A 201 10.68 0.94 -16.41
N HIS A 202 10.40 0.12 -15.41
CA HIS A 202 11.33 -0.19 -14.33
C HIS A 202 11.69 -1.68 -14.39
N ARG A 203 12.99 -1.98 -14.47
CA ARG A 203 13.47 -3.36 -14.57
C ARG A 203 13.25 -4.10 -13.24
N PRO A 204 12.49 -5.21 -13.23
CA PRO A 204 12.34 -6.02 -12.03
C PRO A 204 13.55 -6.93 -11.80
N SER A 205 13.70 -7.46 -10.59
CA SER A 205 14.67 -8.52 -10.30
C SER A 205 14.29 -9.86 -10.95
N HIS A 206 12.99 -10.08 -11.16
CA HIS A 206 12.44 -11.23 -11.87
C HIS A 206 11.03 -10.94 -12.41
N GLU A 207 10.64 -11.64 -13.46
CA GLU A 207 9.25 -11.64 -13.95
C GLU A 207 8.67 -13.04 -13.73
N ALA A 208 7.43 -13.11 -13.26
CA ALA A 208 6.71 -14.35 -13.01
C ALA A 208 5.32 -14.31 -13.66
N GLU A 209 4.78 -15.48 -14.00
CA GLU A 209 3.43 -15.60 -14.54
C GLU A 209 2.39 -15.08 -13.52
N ASP A 210 2.49 -15.55 -12.28
CA ASP A 210 1.57 -15.23 -11.19
C ASP A 210 2.28 -15.11 -9.83
N VAL A 211 1.48 -14.87 -8.79
CA VAL A 211 1.97 -14.73 -7.41
C VAL A 211 2.55 -16.04 -6.86
N GLU A 212 2.05 -17.20 -7.27
CA GLU A 212 2.56 -18.49 -6.80
C GLU A 212 3.95 -18.75 -7.36
N ALA A 213 4.14 -18.54 -8.67
CA ALA A 213 5.42 -18.63 -9.34
C ALA A 213 6.45 -17.65 -8.75
N ALA A 214 6.02 -16.41 -8.45
CA ALA A 214 6.87 -15.41 -7.81
C ALA A 214 7.40 -15.87 -6.44
N VAL A 215 6.52 -16.43 -5.59
CA VAL A 215 6.90 -16.91 -4.26
C VAL A 215 7.81 -18.14 -4.34
N LYS A 216 7.50 -19.10 -5.23
CA LYS A 216 8.37 -20.28 -5.45
C LYS A 216 9.79 -19.86 -5.85
N TRP A 217 9.89 -18.96 -6.82
CA TRP A 217 11.17 -18.44 -7.29
C TRP A 217 11.97 -17.76 -6.16
N ALA A 218 11.32 -16.94 -5.34
CA ALA A 218 12.00 -16.25 -4.22
C ALA A 218 12.55 -17.26 -3.20
N ILE A 219 11.77 -18.30 -2.88
CA ILE A 219 12.18 -19.39 -1.98
C ILE A 219 13.38 -20.14 -2.55
N GLU A 220 13.32 -20.56 -3.82
CA GLU A 220 14.40 -21.28 -4.49
C GLU A 220 15.69 -20.45 -4.56
N ARG A 221 15.56 -19.16 -4.85
CA ARG A 221 16.68 -18.22 -4.87
C ARG A 221 17.38 -18.15 -3.52
N GLU A 222 16.64 -18.02 -2.42
CA GLU A 222 17.23 -17.98 -1.08
C GLU A 222 17.82 -19.33 -0.66
N MET A 223 17.20 -20.46 -1.05
CA MET A 223 17.78 -21.80 -0.81
C MET A 223 19.12 -21.96 -1.51
N SER A 224 19.24 -21.54 -2.77
CA SER A 224 20.49 -21.64 -3.53
C SER A 224 21.61 -20.76 -2.96
N ARG A 225 21.25 -19.63 -2.32
CA ARG A 225 22.20 -18.73 -1.64
C ARG A 225 22.75 -19.31 -0.35
N ARG A 226 21.96 -20.10 0.39
CA ARG A 226 22.41 -20.77 1.63
C ARG A 226 23.35 -21.95 1.37
N GLN A 227 23.32 -22.53 0.18
CA GLN A 227 24.17 -23.66 -0.21
C GLN A 227 25.55 -23.23 -0.75
N ARG A 228 25.79 -21.92 -0.89
CA ARG A 228 27.08 -21.33 -1.29
C ARG A 228 27.80 -20.78 -0.07
#